data_AF-A0A3M8S910-F1
#
_entry.id   AF-A0A3M8S910-F1
#
_cell.length_a   1.000
_cell.length_b   1.000
_cell.length_c   1.000
_cell.angle_alpha   90.00
_cell.angle_beta   90.00
_cell.angle_gamma   90.00
#
_symmetry.space_group_name_H-M   'P 1'
#
loop_
_entity.id
_entity.type
_entity.pdbx_description
1 polymer ?
#
loop_
_entity_poly.entity_id
_entity_poly.type
_entity_poly.pdbx_seq_one_letter_code
_entity_poly.pdbx_strand_id
1 'polypeptide(L)'
;YYFSRLYGNPAVPNQSAYALAGRLNVETAPFLGGFGVGVSFFTAHSFGANDLSGATSPDSFGALTNYPHLDATLIGPNNSINALGQAYIQYQQPWLLVRAGDQEINTPWLNNTDSRILPATYQAVYAEVTPLKDLHFYGLREFRWKSRTSTDYSRDNYYYQPGFEADTLYGSTEG
;
A
#
# COMPACT_ATOMS: atom_id res chain seq x y z
N TYR A 1 -1.85 3.59 -16.17
CA TYR A 1 -0.59 2.85 -15.95
C TYR A 1 -0.75 1.49 -16.60
N TYR A 2 0.25 1.05 -17.36
CA TYR A 2 0.29 -0.29 -17.96
C TYR A 2 1.61 -0.94 -17.55
N PHE A 3 1.54 -2.19 -17.09
CA PHE A 3 2.70 -2.97 -16.65
C PHE A 3 2.71 -4.29 -17.38
N SER A 4 3.89 -4.74 -17.80
CA SER A 4 4.09 -6.07 -18.35
C SER A 4 5.35 -6.71 -17.78
N ARG A 5 5.27 -8.01 -17.54
CA ARG A 5 6.39 -8.86 -17.15
C ARG A 5 6.56 -9.95 -18.19
N LEU A 6 7.71 -9.91 -18.85
CA LEU A 6 8.08 -10.87 -19.88
C LEU A 6 9.08 -11.87 -19.29
N TYR A 7 8.70 -13.13 -19.18
CA TYR A 7 9.51 -14.15 -18.50
C TYR A 7 10.54 -14.84 -19.42
N GLY A 8 10.38 -14.72 -20.74
CA GLY A 8 11.29 -15.33 -21.71
C GLY A 8 11.34 -16.86 -21.68
N ASN A 9 10.46 -17.51 -20.92
CA ASN A 9 10.36 -18.95 -20.77
C ASN A 9 9.03 -19.42 -21.38
N PRO A 10 9.02 -20.35 -22.37
CA PRO A 10 7.79 -20.85 -22.99
C PRO A 10 6.83 -21.55 -22.01
N ALA A 11 7.34 -22.05 -20.87
CA ALA A 11 6.53 -22.71 -19.85
C ALA A 11 5.86 -21.74 -18.87
N VAL A 12 6.24 -20.46 -18.87
CA VAL A 12 5.69 -19.43 -17.97
C VAL A 12 5.05 -18.32 -18.82
N PRO A 13 3.72 -18.20 -18.84
CA PRO A 13 3.05 -17.16 -19.60
C PRO A 13 3.47 -15.76 -19.14
N ASN A 14 3.57 -14.83 -20.09
CA ASN A 14 3.79 -13.43 -19.78
C ASN A 14 2.57 -12.84 -19.08
N GLN A 15 2.82 -11.91 -18.16
CA GLN A 15 1.78 -11.25 -17.38
C GLN A 15 1.70 -9.77 -17.75
N SER A 16 0.49 -9.22 -17.76
CA SER A 16 0.27 -7.79 -17.94
C SER A 16 -0.89 -7.27 -17.10
N ALA A 17 -0.89 -5.97 -16.82
CA ALA A 17 -1.97 -5.32 -16.09
C ALA A 17 -2.11 -3.86 -16.54
N TYR A 18 -3.36 -3.43 -16.69
CA TYR A 18 -3.76 -2.05 -16.91
C TYR A 18 -4.59 -1.55 -15.73
N ALA A 19 -4.33 -0.31 -15.33
CA ALA A 19 -5.22 0.41 -14.44
C ALA A 19 -5.06 1.93 -14.58
N LEU A 20 -6.18 2.63 -14.42
CA LEU A 20 -6.24 4.07 -14.23
C LEU A 20 -6.50 4.34 -12.74
N ALA A 21 -5.74 5.26 -12.16
CA ALA A 21 -5.81 5.53 -10.74
C ALA A 21 -5.90 7.01 -10.44
N GLY A 22 -6.50 7.32 -9.29
CA GLY A 22 -6.62 8.65 -8.74
C GLY A 22 -6.37 8.66 -7.24
N ARG A 23 -5.79 9.75 -6.76
CA ARG A 23 -5.56 10.03 -5.35
C ARG A 23 -6.14 11.40 -5.02
N LEU A 24 -6.97 11.46 -3.98
CA LEU A 24 -7.42 12.71 -3.39
C LEU A 24 -6.79 12.84 -2.01
N ASN A 25 -6.04 13.92 -1.79
CA ASN A 25 -5.45 14.27 -0.51
C ASN A 25 -6.07 15.56 0.00
N VAL A 26 -6.45 15.55 1.27
CA VAL A 26 -6.89 16.74 1.98
C VAL A 26 -6.08 16.84 3.26
N GLU A 27 -5.33 17.92 3.38
CA GLU A 27 -4.54 18.25 4.56
C GLU A 27 -4.94 19.65 5.04
N THR A 28 -5.09 19.80 6.35
CA THR A 28 -5.33 21.11 6.94
C THR A 28 -4.01 21.86 7.12
N ALA A 29 -4.02 23.17 6.95
CA ALA A 29 -2.95 24.01 7.50
C ALA A 29 -2.83 23.81 9.03
N PRO A 30 -1.65 24.04 9.62
CA PRO A 30 -1.49 23.96 11.07
C PRO A 30 -2.45 24.90 11.80
N PHE A 31 -3.16 24.37 12.79
CA PHE A 31 -4.07 25.07 13.68
C PHE A 31 -3.67 24.84 15.14
N LEU A 32 -4.24 25.60 16.08
CA LEU A 32 -3.95 25.50 17.52
C LEU A 32 -2.44 25.45 17.83
N GLY A 33 -1.66 26.26 17.08
CA GLY A 33 -0.22 26.39 17.27
C GLY A 33 0.62 25.22 16.75
N GLY A 34 0.07 24.27 16.00
CA GLY A 34 0.88 23.21 15.36
C GLY A 34 0.13 21.92 15.02
N PHE A 35 -1.13 21.78 15.43
CA PHE A 35 -1.95 20.62 15.09
C PHE A 35 -2.38 20.63 13.62
N GLY A 36 -2.51 19.46 13.02
CA GLY A 36 -3.03 19.29 11.67
C GLY A 36 -3.68 17.93 11.53
N VAL A 37 -4.58 17.80 10.56
CA VAL A 37 -5.16 16.51 10.16
C VAL A 37 -4.97 16.30 8.68
N GLY A 38 -4.79 15.06 8.28
CA GLY A 38 -4.67 14.66 6.88
C GLY A 38 -5.51 13.43 6.59
N VAL A 39 -6.21 13.45 5.46
CA VAL A 39 -6.95 12.30 4.93
C VAL A 39 -6.64 12.11 3.46
N SER A 40 -6.47 10.87 3.04
CA SER A 40 -6.26 10.50 1.65
C SER A 40 -7.19 9.39 1.24
N PHE A 41 -7.78 9.52 0.06
CA PHE A 41 -8.54 8.47 -0.60
C PHE A 41 -7.87 8.09 -1.90
N PHE A 42 -7.78 6.80 -2.14
CA PHE A 42 -7.20 6.23 -3.35
C PHE A 42 -8.23 5.36 -4.06
N THR A 43 -8.25 5.47 -5.38
CA THR A 43 -9.07 4.64 -6.24
C THR A 43 -8.27 4.20 -7.46
N ALA A 44 -8.48 2.97 -7.91
CA ALA A 44 -7.96 2.50 -9.18
C ALA A 44 -8.93 1.56 -9.86
N HIS A 45 -8.95 1.59 -11.20
CA HIS A 45 -9.87 0.85 -12.04
C HIS A 45 -9.16 0.28 -13.28
N SER A 46 -9.36 -1.00 -13.58
CA SER A 46 -8.86 -1.64 -14.81
C SER A 46 -9.82 -1.48 -16.00
N PHE A 47 -11.07 -1.06 -15.75
CA PHE A 47 -12.16 -1.04 -16.74
C PHE A 47 -12.38 -2.39 -17.47
N GLY A 48 -12.00 -3.51 -16.84
CA GLY A 48 -12.10 -4.84 -17.46
C GLY A 48 -11.09 -5.10 -18.57
N ALA A 49 -10.07 -4.25 -18.74
CA ALA A 49 -9.04 -4.40 -19.77
C ALA A 49 -7.99 -5.47 -19.45
N ASN A 50 -8.09 -6.13 -18.29
CA ASN A 50 -7.14 -7.12 -17.80
C ASN A 50 -7.53 -8.53 -18.24
N ASP A 51 -6.55 -9.32 -18.65
CA ASP A 51 -6.75 -10.72 -19.04
C ASP A 51 -6.83 -11.62 -17.81
N LEU A 52 -8.04 -12.11 -17.53
CA LEU A 52 -8.33 -13.05 -16.44
C LEU A 52 -8.44 -14.50 -16.91
N SER A 53 -8.12 -14.78 -18.19
CA SER A 53 -8.22 -16.12 -18.74
C SER A 53 -7.24 -17.09 -18.06
N GLY A 54 -7.65 -18.36 -17.93
CA GLY A 54 -6.84 -19.39 -17.29
C GLY A 54 -6.72 -19.27 -15.77
N ALA A 55 -7.52 -18.40 -15.11
CA ALA A 55 -7.58 -18.36 -13.66
C ALA A 55 -8.06 -19.71 -13.09
N THR A 56 -7.32 -20.27 -12.13
CA THR A 56 -7.67 -21.55 -11.49
C THR A 56 -8.24 -21.34 -10.09
N SER A 57 -8.59 -22.45 -9.42
CA SER A 57 -9.48 -22.56 -8.27
C SER A 57 -9.42 -21.46 -7.20
N PRO A 58 -10.54 -21.19 -6.50
CA PRO A 58 -10.55 -20.32 -5.34
C PRO A 58 -9.58 -20.83 -4.25
N ASP A 59 -8.91 -19.93 -3.54
CA ASP A 59 -8.27 -20.26 -2.27
C ASP A 59 -9.31 -20.70 -1.23
N SER A 60 -8.82 -21.10 -0.06
CA SER A 60 -9.63 -21.47 1.10
C SER A 60 -10.57 -20.38 1.59
N PHE A 61 -10.49 -19.16 1.04
CA PHE A 61 -11.32 -18.00 1.36
C PHE A 61 -12.23 -17.56 0.21
N GLY A 62 -12.24 -18.29 -0.93
CA GLY A 62 -13.12 -18.04 -2.06
C GLY A 62 -12.60 -17.04 -3.09
N ALA A 63 -11.36 -16.55 -2.96
CA ALA A 63 -10.70 -15.71 -3.96
C ALA A 63 -10.00 -16.58 -5.01
N LEU A 64 -10.26 -16.36 -6.31
CA LEU A 64 -9.56 -17.06 -7.39
C LEU A 64 -8.03 -16.93 -7.23
N THR A 65 -7.32 -18.06 -7.29
CA THR A 65 -5.85 -18.09 -7.17
C THR A 65 -5.19 -18.59 -8.46
N ASN A 66 -4.03 -18.00 -8.76
CA ASN A 66 -3.32 -18.05 -10.05
C ASN A 66 -4.02 -17.32 -11.19
N TYR A 67 -3.39 -16.23 -11.64
CA TYR A 67 -3.73 -15.54 -12.88
C TYR A 67 -2.53 -15.61 -13.83
N PRO A 68 -2.51 -16.55 -14.79
CA PRO A 68 -1.33 -16.77 -15.63
C PRO A 68 -0.99 -15.57 -16.52
N HIS A 69 -2.00 -14.76 -16.87
CA HIS A 69 -1.85 -13.62 -17.78
C HIS A 69 -1.96 -12.24 -17.10
N LEU A 70 -2.36 -12.20 -15.83
CA LEU A 70 -2.49 -10.96 -15.05
C LEU A 70 -1.29 -10.75 -14.13
N ASP A 71 -0.70 -9.56 -14.18
CA ASP A 71 0.17 -9.11 -13.08
C ASP A 71 -0.71 -8.53 -11.96
N ALA A 72 -1.15 -9.40 -11.04
CA ALA A 72 -2.02 -9.03 -9.92
C ALA A 72 -1.34 -8.10 -8.90
N THR A 73 -0.04 -7.80 -9.03
CA THR A 73 0.65 -6.85 -8.14
C THR A 73 0.24 -5.39 -8.36
N LEU A 74 -0.49 -5.09 -9.44
CA LEU A 74 -0.88 -3.72 -9.78
C LEU A 74 -2.09 -3.22 -8.98
N ILE A 75 -3.21 -3.94 -9.02
CA ILE A 75 -4.45 -3.61 -8.28
C ILE A 75 -5.15 -4.87 -7.73
N GLY A 76 -4.47 -6.03 -7.72
CA GLY A 76 -5.11 -7.32 -7.52
C GLY A 76 -5.88 -7.79 -8.75
N PRO A 77 -6.67 -8.88 -8.62
CA PRO A 77 -7.51 -9.39 -9.70
C PRO A 77 -8.85 -8.66 -9.86
N ASN A 78 -9.18 -7.78 -8.93
CA ASN A 78 -10.41 -7.03 -8.96
C ASN A 78 -10.36 -5.95 -10.06
N ASN A 79 -11.55 -5.62 -10.59
CA ASN A 79 -11.67 -4.54 -11.56
C ASN A 79 -11.46 -3.15 -10.96
N SER A 80 -11.54 -3.04 -9.63
CA SER A 80 -11.30 -1.81 -8.91
C SER A 80 -10.81 -2.05 -7.50
N ILE A 81 -10.13 -1.03 -6.96
CA ILE A 81 -9.74 -0.94 -5.56
C ILE A 81 -10.02 0.48 -5.10
N ASN A 82 -10.64 0.61 -3.93
CA ASN A 82 -10.96 1.87 -3.28
C ASN A 82 -10.49 1.76 -1.84
N ALA A 83 -9.60 2.65 -1.42
CA ALA A 83 -9.00 2.55 -0.09
C ALA A 83 -8.78 3.92 0.54
N LEU A 84 -9.09 4.01 1.83
CA LEU A 84 -8.61 5.12 2.67
C LEU A 84 -7.11 4.90 2.87
N GLY A 85 -6.29 5.81 2.35
CA GLY A 85 -4.83 5.69 2.41
C GLY A 85 -4.25 6.27 3.69
N GLN A 86 -4.49 7.55 3.93
CA GLN A 86 -4.03 8.26 5.11
C GLN A 86 -5.24 8.77 5.89
N ALA A 87 -5.15 8.73 7.21
CA ALA A 87 -6.07 9.33 8.15
C ALA A 87 -5.32 9.52 9.46
N TYR A 88 -4.74 10.70 9.63
CA TYR A 88 -3.88 10.99 10.76
C TYR A 88 -4.20 12.34 11.39
N ILE A 89 -3.81 12.44 12.66
CA ILE A 89 -3.58 13.71 13.34
C ILE A 89 -2.07 13.90 13.50
N GLN A 90 -1.62 15.14 13.37
CA GLN A 90 -0.23 15.51 13.60
C GLN A 90 -0.12 16.75 14.47
N TYR A 91 1.04 16.89 15.12
CA TYR A 91 1.51 18.11 15.73
C TYR A 91 2.90 18.42 15.16
N GLN A 92 3.09 19.63 14.63
CA GLN A 92 4.31 20.03 13.94
C GLN A 92 4.81 21.39 14.42
N GLN A 93 6.10 21.42 14.72
CA GLN A 93 6.93 22.59 15.00
C GLN A 93 8.20 22.51 14.13
N PRO A 94 8.98 23.60 14.03
CA PRO A 94 10.24 23.58 13.27
C PRO A 94 11.25 22.50 13.70
N TRP A 95 11.17 22.02 14.95
CA TRP A 95 12.11 21.05 15.53
C TRP A 95 11.43 19.72 15.95
N LEU A 96 10.11 19.59 15.76
CA LEU A 96 9.33 18.44 16.23
C LEU A 96 8.20 18.12 15.25
N LEU A 97 8.11 16.86 14.88
CA LEU A 97 6.93 16.29 14.24
C LEU A 97 6.46 15.10 15.07
N VAL A 98 5.18 15.05 15.40
CA VAL A 98 4.53 13.87 15.95
C VAL A 98 3.29 13.60 15.12
N ARG A 99 3.13 12.38 14.62
CA ARG A 99 1.99 11.98 13.79
C ARG A 99 1.46 10.62 14.23
N ALA A 100 0.15 10.53 14.39
CA ALA A 100 -0.53 9.32 14.82
C ALA A 100 -1.71 9.00 13.90
N GLY A 101 -1.88 7.73 13.56
CA GLY A 101 -2.92 7.22 12.69
C GLY A 101 -2.37 6.55 11.45
N ASP A 102 -3.20 6.50 10.42
CA ASP A 102 -2.93 5.88 9.14
C ASP A 102 -2.11 6.85 8.27
N GLN A 103 -0.90 6.46 7.90
CA GLN A 103 0.06 7.38 7.30
C GLN A 103 1.03 6.69 6.35
N GLU A 104 1.50 7.41 5.36
CA GLU A 104 2.71 7.02 4.64
C GLU A 104 3.93 7.36 5.51
N ILE A 105 4.83 6.40 5.65
CA ILE A 105 6.07 6.55 6.40
C ILE A 105 7.21 6.22 5.44
N ASN A 106 8.10 7.18 5.25
CA ASN A 106 9.29 7.04 4.43
C ASN A 106 10.53 7.33 5.28
N THR A 107 11.09 6.28 5.83
CA THR A 107 12.32 6.28 6.62
C THR A 107 13.27 5.23 6.05
N PRO A 108 14.57 5.25 6.38
CA PRO A 108 15.48 4.18 5.99
C PRO A 108 15.03 2.76 6.42
N TRP A 109 14.15 2.67 7.43
CA TRP A 109 13.68 1.41 8.01
C TRP A 109 12.29 0.98 7.51
N LEU A 110 11.43 1.93 7.15
CA LEU A 110 10.14 1.68 6.52
C LEU A 110 10.01 2.52 5.26
N ASN A 111 9.78 1.85 4.16
CA ASN A 111 9.65 2.50 2.86
C ASN A 111 8.18 2.48 2.41
N ASN A 112 7.69 3.60 1.90
CA ASN A 112 6.44 3.68 1.15
C ASN A 112 6.72 3.29 -0.31
N THR A 113 6.99 2.02 -0.57
CA THR A 113 7.39 1.58 -1.92
C THR A 113 6.27 1.88 -2.94
N ASP A 114 6.46 2.93 -3.74
CA ASP A 114 5.53 3.47 -4.75
C ASP A 114 5.75 2.86 -6.15
N SER A 115 6.23 1.62 -6.23
CA SER A 115 6.48 0.99 -7.54
C SER A 115 5.20 0.57 -8.28
N ARG A 116 4.03 0.80 -7.68
CA ARG A 116 2.69 0.42 -8.16
C ARG A 116 1.70 1.55 -7.83
N ILE A 117 0.42 1.33 -8.11
CA ILE A 117 -0.61 2.38 -8.12
C ILE A 117 -0.99 2.91 -6.72
N LEU A 118 -0.98 2.04 -5.71
CA LEU A 118 -1.30 2.39 -4.32
C LEU A 118 -0.02 2.31 -3.48
N PRO A 119 0.32 3.38 -2.74
CA PRO A 119 1.43 3.31 -1.80
C PRO A 119 1.06 2.40 -0.62
N ALA A 120 2.07 1.76 -0.06
CA ALA A 120 1.96 1.12 1.25
C ALA A 120 1.74 2.18 2.33
N THR A 121 0.80 1.92 3.24
CA THR A 121 0.50 2.81 4.35
C THR A 121 0.53 2.05 5.68
N TYR A 122 0.82 2.77 6.76
CA TYR A 122 1.09 2.20 8.08
C TYR A 122 0.20 2.88 9.12
N GLN A 123 -0.44 2.08 9.97
CA GLN A 123 -1.10 2.56 11.16
C GLN A 123 -0.07 2.60 12.28
N ALA A 124 0.38 3.80 12.63
CA ALA A 124 1.53 3.98 13.51
C ALA A 124 1.47 5.28 14.32
N VAL A 125 2.36 5.37 15.30
CA VAL A 125 2.80 6.63 15.88
C VAL A 125 4.24 6.87 15.44
N TYR A 126 4.49 7.99 14.80
CA TYR A 126 5.79 8.46 14.34
C TYR A 126 6.14 9.77 15.02
N ALA A 127 7.38 9.91 15.46
CA ALA A 127 7.94 11.14 15.98
C ALA A 127 9.32 11.40 15.39
N GLU A 128 9.56 12.65 15.00
CA GLU A 128 10.87 13.14 14.59
C GLU A 128 11.21 14.37 15.41
N VAL A 129 12.42 14.38 15.98
CA VAL A 129 12.95 15.52 16.73
C VAL A 129 14.28 15.94 16.12
N THR A 130 14.37 17.20 15.74
CA THR A 130 15.55 17.79 15.10
C THR A 130 16.05 18.95 15.96
N PRO A 131 16.70 18.66 17.11
CA PRO A 131 17.15 19.71 18.02
C PRO A 131 18.26 20.59 17.41
N LEU A 132 18.99 20.06 16.43
CA LEU A 132 20.03 20.75 15.68
C LEU A 132 19.88 20.40 14.20
N LYS A 133 20.32 21.30 13.30
CA LYS A 133 20.12 21.23 11.84
C LYS A 133 20.44 19.86 11.20
N ASP A 134 21.44 19.15 11.70
CA ASP A 134 21.93 17.88 11.12
C ASP A 134 21.77 16.68 12.05
N LEU A 135 21.06 16.85 13.18
CA LEU A 135 20.82 15.78 14.16
C LEU A 135 19.33 15.47 14.22
N HIS A 136 18.96 14.28 13.75
CA HIS A 136 17.57 13.82 13.72
C HIS A 136 17.42 12.59 14.62
N PHE A 137 16.42 12.62 15.50
CA PHE A 137 15.98 11.46 16.28
C PHE A 137 14.64 11.00 15.76
N TYR A 138 14.54 9.70 15.48
CA TYR A 138 13.32 9.07 14.99
C TYR A 138 12.79 8.10 16.02
N GLY A 139 11.50 8.21 16.33
CA GLY A 139 10.75 7.26 17.13
C GLY A 139 9.58 6.73 16.31
N LEU A 140 9.43 5.41 16.23
CA LEU A 140 8.33 4.79 15.51
C LEU A 140 7.79 3.59 16.27
N ARG A 141 6.46 3.52 16.35
CA ARG A 141 5.71 2.33 16.74
C ARG A 141 4.64 2.05 15.71
N GLU A 142 4.81 0.98 14.94
CA GLU A 142 3.81 0.46 14.01
C GLU A 142 2.86 -0.50 14.75
N PHE A 143 1.57 -0.46 14.37
CA PHE A 143 0.54 -1.37 14.88
C PHE A 143 -0.06 -2.26 13.79
N ARG A 144 -0.24 -1.71 12.58
CA ARG A 144 -0.80 -2.41 11.42
C ARG A 144 -0.22 -1.85 10.12
N TRP A 145 -0.26 -2.64 9.07
CA TRP A 145 0.18 -2.26 7.73
C TRP A 145 -0.92 -2.55 6.70
N LYS A 146 -0.92 -1.77 5.62
CA LYS A 146 -1.75 -2.02 4.45
C LYS A 146 -0.87 -2.12 3.22
N SER A 147 -0.93 -3.28 2.56
CA SER A 147 -0.23 -3.53 1.31
C SER A 147 -0.86 -2.80 0.12
N ARG A 148 -0.10 -2.70 -0.96
CA ARG A 148 -0.45 -2.02 -2.24
C ARG A 148 -1.63 -2.63 -3.00
N THR A 149 -2.07 -3.83 -2.63
CA THR A 149 -3.23 -4.52 -3.24
C THR A 149 -4.38 -4.68 -2.27
N SER A 150 -4.27 -4.17 -1.05
CA SER A 150 -5.19 -4.45 0.05
C SER A 150 -6.04 -3.22 0.35
N THR A 151 -7.31 -3.44 0.68
CA THR A 151 -8.25 -2.38 1.05
C THR A 151 -8.12 -1.96 2.51
N ASP A 152 -7.69 -2.89 3.37
CA ASP A 152 -7.74 -2.76 4.84
C ASP A 152 -6.38 -2.97 5.51
N TYR A 153 -6.24 -2.43 6.72
CA TYR A 153 -5.04 -2.58 7.55
C TYR A 153 -5.06 -3.90 8.32
N SER A 154 -4.02 -4.72 8.16
CA SER A 154 -3.82 -5.98 8.87
C SER A 154 -2.66 -5.90 9.86
N ARG A 155 -2.67 -6.78 10.87
CA ARG A 155 -1.51 -6.97 11.78
C ARG A 155 -0.48 -7.94 11.20
N ASP A 156 -0.83 -8.59 10.09
CA ASP A 156 0.01 -9.59 9.46
C ASP A 156 1.11 -8.92 8.65
N ASN A 157 2.33 -9.25 9.03
CA ASN A 157 3.53 -8.89 8.29
C ASN A 157 3.86 -9.99 7.26
N TYR A 158 4.76 -9.69 6.32
CA TYR A 158 5.29 -10.60 5.28
C TYR A 158 5.86 -11.96 5.80
N TYR A 159 5.82 -12.23 7.11
CA TYR A 159 6.30 -13.47 7.72
C TYR A 159 5.24 -14.59 7.78
N TYR A 160 3.97 -14.29 7.50
CA TYR A 160 2.90 -15.28 7.47
C TYR A 160 2.47 -15.57 6.03
N GLN A 161 2.04 -16.81 5.79
CA GLN A 161 1.48 -17.24 4.51
C GLN A 161 0.34 -16.30 4.09
N PRO A 162 0.21 -15.99 2.77
CA PRO A 162 -0.92 -15.22 2.25
C PRO A 162 -2.26 -15.77 2.76
N GLY A 163 -3.15 -14.91 3.28
CA GLY A 163 -4.50 -15.28 3.72
C GLY A 163 -4.73 -15.51 5.22
N PHE A 164 -3.83 -15.13 6.14
CA PHE A 164 -4.06 -15.34 7.58
C PHE A 164 -5.20 -14.46 8.15
N GLU A 165 -5.31 -13.18 7.76
CA GLU A 165 -6.48 -12.31 8.06
C GLU A 165 -7.00 -11.57 6.81
N ALA A 166 -7.40 -12.30 5.77
CA ALA A 166 -8.04 -11.78 4.54
C ALA A 166 -7.16 -10.94 3.58
N ASP A 167 -5.84 -10.91 3.78
CA ASP A 167 -4.91 -10.29 2.82
C ASP A 167 -4.38 -11.29 1.80
N THR A 168 -4.86 -11.19 0.56
CA THR A 168 -4.25 -11.88 -0.58
C THR A 168 -3.10 -11.02 -1.10
N LEU A 169 -1.92 -11.21 -0.50
CA LEU A 169 -0.73 -10.47 -0.88
C LEU A 169 -0.21 -10.92 -2.25
N TYR A 170 -0.67 -10.29 -3.33
CA TYR A 170 -0.20 -10.60 -4.67
C TYR A 170 1.22 -10.07 -4.88
N GLY A 171 2.19 -10.97 -5.02
CA GLY A 171 3.60 -10.63 -5.26
C GLY A 171 4.57 -11.00 -4.13
N SER A 172 4.11 -11.71 -3.10
CA SER A 172 5.00 -12.53 -2.27
C SER A 172 5.38 -13.78 -3.08
N THR A 173 6.60 -13.81 -3.59
CA THR A 173 7.23 -15.08 -3.99
C THR A 173 7.57 -15.82 -2.71
N GLU A 174 6.69 -16.72 -2.27
CA GLU A 174 7.20 -17.94 -1.64
C GLU A 174 7.97 -18.70 -2.73
N GLY A 175 9.20 -19.09 -2.39
CA GLY A 175 10.15 -19.73 -3.30
C GLY A 175 9.75 -21.12 -3.75
#